data_AF-A0A8T4DH23-F1
#
_entry.id   AF-A0A8T4DH23-F1
#
_cell.length_a   1.000
_cell.length_b   1.000
_cell.length_c   1.000
_cell.angle_alpha   90.00
_cell.angle_beta   90.00
_cell.angle_gamma   90.00
#
_symmetry.space_group_name_H-M   'P 1'
#
loop_
_entity.id
_entity.type
_entity.pdbx_description
1 polymer ?
#
loop_
_entity_poly.entity_id
_entity_poly.type
_entity_poly.pdbx_seq_one_letter_code
_entity_poly.pdbx_strand_id
1 'polypeptide(L)'
;MSESGKKRKLLRDLYTSMDASELKFLRDLYDACGGIANPVSLEDVSGYSEEDAERYLKQLLDKRLVERLPSGSIYLTGNGFFICAELLKVDQK
;
A
#
# COMPACT_ATOMS: atom_id res chain seq x y z
N MET A 1 8.20 25.74 7.79
CA MET A 1 7.46 24.64 7.15
C MET A 1 6.81 23.80 8.23
N SER A 2 5.47 23.71 8.23
CA SER A 2 4.68 22.93 9.20
C SER A 2 4.92 21.42 9.08
N GLU A 3 4.76 20.66 10.17
CA GLU A 3 4.92 19.19 10.17
C GLU A 3 4.08 18.46 9.12
N SER A 4 2.84 18.89 8.88
CA SER A 4 2.00 18.33 7.81
C SER A 4 2.60 18.49 6.40
N GLY A 5 3.33 19.57 6.14
CA GLY A 5 3.98 19.79 4.85
C GLY A 5 5.17 18.84 4.63
N LYS A 6 5.92 18.53 5.70
CA LYS A 6 7.03 17.57 5.66
C LYS A 6 6.52 16.15 5.45
N LYS A 7 5.46 15.74 6.16
CA LYS A 7 4.85 14.41 6.02
C LYS A 7 4.31 14.19 4.61
N ARG A 8 3.63 15.18 4.03
CA ARG A 8 3.09 15.08 2.66
C ARG A 8 4.19 14.96 1.62
N LYS A 9 5.31 15.67 1.78
CA LYS A 9 6.47 15.55 0.88
C LYS A 9 7.07 14.15 0.95
N LEU A 10 7.32 13.62 2.15
CA LEU A 10 7.88 12.28 2.34
C LEU A 10 7.01 11.18 1.71
N LEU A 11 5.69 11.25 1.87
CA LEU A 11 4.78 10.27 1.25
C LEU A 11 4.76 10.38 -0.27
N ARG A 12 4.94 11.60 -0.82
CA ARG A 12 5.04 11.82 -2.25
C ARG A 12 6.35 11.27 -2.82
N ASP A 13 7.46 11.50 -2.12
CA ASP A 13 8.77 10.96 -2.51
C ASP A 13 8.73 9.42 -2.50
N LEU A 14 8.08 8.83 -1.48
CA LEU A 14 7.86 7.38 -1.39
C LEU A 14 7.01 6.86 -2.56
N TYR A 15 5.88 7.51 -2.86
CA TYR A 15 5.05 7.20 -4.02
C TYR A 15 5.84 7.24 -5.34
N THR A 16 6.68 8.26 -5.55
CA THR A 16 7.49 8.36 -6.77
C THR A 16 8.63 7.37 -6.85
N SER A 17 9.02 6.75 -5.73
CA SER A 17 10.04 5.71 -5.69
C SER A 17 9.52 4.31 -6.00
N MET A 18 8.20 4.13 -5.98
CA MET A 18 7.55 2.84 -6.25
C MET A 18 7.34 2.65 -7.75
N ASP A 19 7.51 1.40 -8.20
CA ASP A 19 7.18 1.04 -9.57
C ASP A 19 5.66 0.83 -9.76
N ALA A 20 5.23 0.77 -11.03
CA ALA A 20 3.81 0.63 -11.37
C ALA A 20 3.18 -0.67 -10.83
N SER A 21 3.96 -1.75 -10.74
CA SER A 21 3.47 -3.04 -10.22
C SER A 21 3.33 -3.00 -8.70
N GLU A 22 4.26 -2.36 -7.99
CA GLU A 22 4.15 -2.13 -6.55
C GLU A 22 2.93 -1.25 -6.21
N LEU A 23 2.72 -0.17 -6.97
CA LEU A 23 1.56 0.71 -6.79
C LEU A 23 0.25 -0.01 -7.08
N LYS A 24 0.22 -0.84 -8.14
CA LYS A 24 -0.94 -1.68 -8.45
C LYS A 24 -1.21 -2.67 -7.32
N PHE A 25 -0.20 -3.37 -6.82
CA PHE A 25 -0.39 -4.34 -5.73
C PHE A 25 -0.87 -3.67 -4.43
N LEU A 26 -0.32 -2.50 -4.07
CA LEU A 26 -0.78 -1.70 -2.94
C LEU A 26 -2.25 -1.26 -3.11
N ARG A 27 -2.66 -0.93 -4.34
CA ARG A 27 -4.04 -0.60 -4.67
C ARG A 27 -4.96 -1.80 -4.52
N ASP A 28 -4.56 -2.95 -5.04
CA ASP A 28 -5.38 -4.16 -4.99
C ASP A 28 -5.59 -4.61 -3.54
N LEU A 29 -4.57 -4.46 -2.68
CA LEU A 29 -4.71 -4.63 -1.22
C LEU A 29 -5.73 -3.64 -0.63
N TYR A 30 -5.66 -2.36 -1.00
CA TYR A 30 -6.59 -1.34 -0.51
C TYR A 30 -8.04 -1.62 -0.92
N ASP A 31 -8.24 -2.07 -2.16
CA ASP A 31 -9.54 -2.46 -2.68
C ASP A 31 -10.07 -3.72 -1.99
N ALA A 32 -9.20 -4.71 -1.72
CA ALA A 32 -9.53 -5.91 -0.92
C ALA A 32 -9.94 -5.55 0.52
N CYS A 33 -9.35 -4.51 1.10
CA CYS A 33 -9.77 -4.02 2.42
C CYS A 33 -11.11 -3.26 2.39
N GLY A 34 -11.75 -3.08 1.23
CA GLY A 34 -13.00 -2.32 1.09
C GLY A 34 -12.84 -0.81 1.25
N GLY A 35 -11.63 -0.29 1.05
CA GLY A 35 -11.33 1.14 1.24
C GLY A 35 -11.33 1.60 2.70
N ILE A 36 -11.27 0.66 3.64
CA ILE A 36 -11.05 0.88 5.07
C ILE A 36 -9.79 0.13 5.49
N ALA A 37 -9.13 0.52 6.58
CA ALA A 37 -7.92 -0.16 7.04
C ALA A 37 -8.26 -1.46 7.79
N ASN A 38 -8.80 -2.46 7.08
CA ASN A 38 -9.07 -3.79 7.63
C ASN A 38 -7.95 -4.78 7.26
N PRO A 39 -7.63 -5.74 8.13
CA PRO A 39 -6.72 -6.83 7.77
C PRO A 39 -7.29 -7.67 6.62
N VAL A 40 -6.44 -7.99 5.64
CA VAL A 40 -6.76 -8.84 4.49
C VAL A 40 -5.74 -9.96 4.34
N SER A 41 -6.09 -11.02 3.65
CA SER A 41 -5.16 -12.09 3.30
C SER A 41 -4.52 -11.82 1.95
N LEU A 42 -3.31 -12.35 1.72
CA LEU A 42 -2.66 -12.26 0.41
C LEU A 42 -3.51 -12.91 -0.69
N GLU A 43 -4.27 -13.94 -0.33
CA GLU A 43 -5.20 -14.67 -1.20
C GLU A 43 -6.38 -13.81 -1.69
N ASP A 44 -6.72 -12.74 -0.98
CA ASP A 44 -7.78 -11.80 -1.40
C ASP A 44 -7.31 -10.94 -2.60
N VAL A 45 -6.00 -10.93 -2.88
CA VAL A 45 -5.39 -10.17 -3.96
C VAL A 45 -5.18 -11.08 -5.17
N SER A 46 -6.13 -11.08 -6.10
CA SER A 46 -6.07 -11.93 -7.30
C SER A 46 -5.14 -11.38 -8.40
N GLY A 47 -4.62 -12.28 -9.25
CA GLY A 47 -3.84 -11.90 -10.45
C GLY A 47 -2.31 -11.89 -10.28
N TYR A 48 -1.81 -12.44 -9.17
CA TYR A 48 -0.38 -12.58 -8.88
C TYR A 48 -0.04 -14.05 -8.64
N SER A 49 1.18 -14.46 -9.00
CA SER A 49 1.73 -15.71 -8.50
C SER A 49 2.03 -15.56 -6.99
N GLU A 50 2.07 -16.66 -6.24
CA GLU A 50 2.42 -16.63 -4.82
C GLU A 50 3.80 -15.98 -4.59
N GLU A 51 4.78 -16.31 -5.44
CA GLU A 51 6.12 -15.75 -5.39
C GLU A 51 6.13 -14.23 -5.66
N ASP A 52 5.39 -13.77 -6.67
CA ASP A 52 5.29 -12.34 -6.97
C ASP A 52 4.56 -11.59 -5.86
N ALA A 53 3.47 -12.15 -5.33
CA ALA A 53 2.69 -11.54 -4.26
C ALA A 53 3.51 -11.39 -2.97
N GLU A 54 4.28 -12.41 -2.57
CA GLU A 54 5.22 -12.33 -1.44
C GLU A 54 6.37 -11.35 -1.72
N ARG A 55 6.88 -11.29 -2.96
CA ARG A 55 7.89 -10.30 -3.35
C ARG A 55 7.38 -8.88 -3.18
N TYR A 56 6.20 -8.57 -3.71
CA TYR A 56 5.59 -7.25 -3.59
C TYR A 56 5.23 -6.92 -2.13
N LEU A 57 4.68 -7.89 -1.38
CA LEU A 57 4.40 -7.73 0.05
C LEU A 57 5.67 -7.34 0.81
N LYS A 58 6.80 -8.03 0.57
CA LYS A 58 8.08 -7.71 1.20
C LYS A 58 8.53 -6.28 0.89
N GLN A 59 8.40 -5.83 -0.35
CA GLN A 59 8.76 -4.46 -0.73
C GLN A 59 7.88 -3.41 -0.04
N LEU A 60 6.58 -3.69 0.15
CA LEU A 60 5.67 -2.79 0.87
C LEU A 60 5.95 -2.77 2.39
N LEU A 61 6.36 -3.90 2.97
CA LEU A 61 6.77 -4.01 4.37
C LEU A 61 8.04 -3.18 4.63
N ASP A 62 9.06 -3.28 3.77
CA ASP A 62 10.29 -2.50 3.87
C ASP A 62 10.01 -0.98 3.80
N LYS A 63 9.00 -0.59 3.02
CA LYS A 63 8.52 0.80 2.89
C LYS A 63 7.56 1.23 4.02
N ARG A 64 7.23 0.34 4.96
CA ARG A 64 6.28 0.56 6.07
C ARG A 64 4.89 1.02 5.59
N LEU A 65 4.47 0.55 4.42
CA LEU A 65 3.16 0.83 3.82
C LEU A 65 2.11 -0.18 4.26
N VAL A 66 2.58 -1.38 4.59
CA VAL A 66 1.77 -2.46 5.15
C VAL A 66 2.49 -3.06 6.35
N GLU A 67 1.75 -3.82 7.14
CA GLU A 67 2.24 -4.64 8.26
C GLU A 67 1.65 -6.04 8.15
N ARG A 68 2.45 -7.07 8.47
CA ARG A 68 1.98 -8.45 8.57
C ARG A 68 1.70 -8.77 10.03
N LEU A 69 0.45 -9.11 10.32
CA LEU A 69 -0.01 -9.48 11.66
C LEU A 69 0.45 -10.91 12.00
N PRO A 70 0.48 -11.28 13.29
CA PRO A 70 0.80 -12.65 13.71
C PRO A 70 -0.14 -13.72 13.13
N SER A 71 -1.36 -13.33 12.76
CA SER A 71 -2.33 -14.20 12.07
C SER A 71 -1.94 -14.52 10.63
N GLY A 72 -0.92 -13.85 10.06
CA GLY A 72 -0.58 -13.91 8.64
C GLY A 72 -1.31 -12.87 7.78
N SER A 73 -2.33 -12.20 8.33
CA SER A 73 -3.08 -11.13 7.66
C SER A 73 -2.21 -9.89 7.44
N ILE A 74 -2.53 -9.13 6.40
CA ILE A 74 -1.83 -7.93 5.95
C ILE A 74 -2.71 -6.73 6.28
N TYR A 75 -2.11 -5.71 6.88
CA TYR A 75 -2.77 -4.49 7.29
C TYR A 75 -2.13 -3.28 6.61
N LEU A 76 -2.93 -2.37 6.04
CA LEU A 76 -2.43 -1.11 5.49
C LEU A 76 -2.13 -0.11 6.60
N THR A 77 -0.88 0.34 6.68
CA THR A 77 -0.52 1.39 7.64
C THR A 77 -1.18 2.71 7.25
N GLY A 78 -1.19 3.69 8.17
CA GLY A 78 -1.69 5.03 7.85
C GLY A 78 -0.97 5.69 6.65
N ASN A 79 0.28 5.29 6.37
CA ASN A 79 1.02 5.77 5.20
C ASN A 79 0.56 5.08 3.91
N GLY A 80 0.42 3.74 3.93
CA GLY A 80 -0.11 2.98 2.78
C GLY A 80 -1.53 3.40 2.42
N PHE A 81 -2.38 3.55 3.43
CA PHE A 81 -3.74 4.06 3.26
C PHE A 81 -3.74 5.48 2.67
N PHE A 82 -2.90 6.39 3.18
CA PHE A 82 -2.83 7.76 2.65
C PHE A 82 -2.37 7.77 1.19
N ILE A 83 -1.37 6.97 0.82
CA ILE A 83 -0.92 6.88 -0.58
C ILE A 83 -2.06 6.41 -1.47
N CYS A 84 -2.79 5.36 -1.08
CA CYS A 84 -3.93 4.89 -1.86
C CYS A 84 -5.09 5.91 -1.90
N ALA A 85 -5.48 6.45 -0.76
CA ALA A 85 -6.64 7.33 -0.65
C ALA A 85 -6.42 8.71 -1.30
N GLU A 86 -5.20 9.26 -1.21
CA GLU A 86 -4.91 10.64 -1.63
C GLU A 86 -4.15 10.73 -2.95
N LEU A 87 -3.36 9.71 -3.34
CA LEU A 87 -2.57 9.76 -4.57
C LEU A 87 -3.23 8.96 -5.69
N LEU A 88 -3.81 7.79 -5.42
CA LEU A 88 -4.50 7.00 -6.45
C LEU A 88 -5.88 7.55 -6.84
N LYS A 89 -6.54 8.36 -5.98
CA LYS A 89 -7.77 9.07 -6.34
C LYS A 89 -7.54 10.24 -7.31
N VAL A 90 -6.31 10.76 -7.40
CA VAL A 90 -5.98 11.92 -8.25
C VAL A 90 -5.68 11.49 -9.69
N ASP A 91 -5.25 10.24 -9.91
CA ASP A 91 -4.95 9.67 -11.24
C ASP A 91 -6.23 9.24 -12.02
N GLN A 92 -7.43 9.43 -11.46
CA GLN A 92 -8.72 9.17 -12.14
C GLN A 92 -9.33 10.41 -12.81
N LYS A 93 -8.52 11.40 -13.21
CA LYS A 93 -8.98 12.58 -13.97
C LYS A 93 -8.26 12.76 -15.30
#